data_AF-A0A7Y4QJL8-F1
#
_entry.id   AF-A0A7Y4QJL8-F1
#
_cell.length_a   1.000
_cell.length_b   1.000
_cell.length_c   1.000
_cell.angle_alpha   90.00
_cell.angle_beta   90.00
_cell.angle_gamma   90.00
#
_symmetry.space_group_name_H-M   'P 1'
#
loop_
_entity.id
_entity.type
_entity.pdbx_description
1 polymer ?
#
loop_
_entity_poly.entity_id
_entity_poly.type
_entity_poly.pdbx_seq_one_letter_code
_entity_poly.pdbx_strand_id
1 'polypeptide(L)' 'MKSRKQSFWQSAKIRLIERGESITALALRIGYPRNTVSLAIHERRHMPKVELAIRKELGL' A
#
# COMPACT_ATOMS: atom_id res chain seq x y z
N MET A 1 -2.28 11.68 -24.41
CA MET A 1 -2.61 11.77 -22.97
C MET A 1 -1.37 11.43 -22.16
N LYS A 2 -0.80 12.38 -21.40
CA LYS A 2 0.35 12.08 -20.52
C LYS A 2 -0.12 11.05 -19.50
N SER A 3 0.38 9.82 -19.60
CA SER A 3 0.20 8.79 -18.58
C SER A 3 0.86 9.31 -17.30
N ARG A 4 0.09 9.99 -16.45
CA ARG A 4 0.56 10.44 -15.14
C ARG A 4 0.89 9.16 -14.38
N LYS A 5 2.18 8.83 -14.25
CA LYS A 5 2.66 7.76 -13.37
C LYS A 5 2.02 8.01 -12.01
N GLN A 6 0.96 7.27 -11.67
CA GLN A 6 0.31 7.41 -10.38
C GLN A 6 1.33 7.01 -9.32
N SER A 7 1.46 7.85 -8.29
CA SER A 7 2.39 7.56 -7.21
C SER A 7 1.95 6.29 -6.47
N PHE A 8 2.90 5.43 -6.07
CA PHE A 8 2.62 4.18 -5.33
C PHE A 8 1.59 4.38 -4.20
N TRP A 9 1.75 5.46 -3.44
CA TRP A 9 0.86 5.79 -2.32
C TRP A 9 -0.59 6.04 -2.74
N GLN A 10 -0.80 6.69 -3.88
CA GLN A 10 -2.16 6.90 -4.41
C GLN A 10 -2.74 5.58 -4.89
N SER A 11 -1.96 4.79 -5.62
CA SER A 11 -2.41 3.49 -6.14
C SER A 11 -2.73 2.49 -5.02
N ALA A 12 -1.93 2.46 -3.94
CA ALA A 12 -2.20 1.65 -2.76
C ALA A 12 -3.51 2.05 -2.07
N LYS A 13 -3.75 3.36 -1.90
CA LYS A 13 -5.00 3.86 -1.32
C LYS A 13 -6.21 3.53 -2.19
N ILE A 14 -6.12 3.73 -3.50
CA ILE A 14 -7.19 3.41 -4.44
C ILE A 14 -7.51 1.91 -4.39
N ARG A 15 -6.49 1.03 -4.43
CA ARG A 15 -6.73 -0.42 -4.37
C ARG A 15 -7.33 -0.89 -3.06
N LEU A 16 -6.95 -0.30 -1.93
CA LEU A 16 -7.59 -0.59 -0.65
C LEU A 16 -9.08 -0.23 -0.67
N ILE A 17 -9.42 0.94 -1.23
CA ILE A 17 -10.82 1.39 -1.36
C ILE A 17 -11.60 0.47 -2.30
N GLU A 18 -11.05 0.16 -3.47
CA GLU A 18 -11.71 -0.71 -4.47
C GLU A 18 -11.93 -2.14 -3.96
N ARG A 19 -11.03 -2.65 -3.11
CA ARG A 19 -11.18 -3.97 -2.47
C ARG A 19 -12.07 -3.93 -1.22
N GLY A 20 -12.52 -2.75 -0.77
CA GLY A 20 -13.22 -2.60 0.51
C GLY A 20 -12.38 -3.05 1.70
N GLU A 21 -11.04 -2.98 1.59
CA GLU A 21 -10.12 -3.56 2.54
C GLU A 21 -9.50 -2.51 3.46
N SER A 22 -9.41 -2.82 4.75
CA SER A 22 -8.74 -1.97 5.72
C SER A 22 -7.23 -2.19 5.73
N ILE A 23 -6.47 -1.17 6.15
CA ILE A 23 -5.01 -1.29 6.36
C ILE A 23 -4.69 -2.40 7.36
N THR A 24 -5.55 -2.62 8.36
CA THR A 24 -5.39 -3.70 9.35
C THR A 24 -5.46 -5.07 8.69
N ALA A 25 -6.46 -5.30 7.82
CA ALA A 25 -6.60 -6.55 7.09
C ALA A 25 -5.39 -6.80 6.16
N LEU A 26 -4.97 -5.76 5.42
CA LEU A 26 -3.78 -5.83 4.59
C LEU A 26 -2.55 -6.22 5.42
N ALA A 27 -2.33 -5.53 6.55
CA ALA A 27 -1.20 -5.75 7.44
C ALA A 27 -1.13 -7.19 7.98
N LEU A 28 -2.28 -7.77 8.34
CA LEU A 28 -2.37 -9.16 8.78
C LEU A 28 -1.96 -10.15 7.67
N ARG A 29 -2.36 -9.91 6.41
CA ARG A 29 -2.00 -10.79 5.29
C ARG A 29 -0.52 -10.71 4.93
N ILE A 30 0.04 -9.51 4.89
CA ILE A 30 1.44 -9.31 4.53
C ILE A 30 2.42 -9.56 5.70
N GLY A 31 1.90 -9.84 6.90
CA GLY A 31 2.70 -10.18 8.08
C GLY A 31 3.47 -9.01 8.68
N TYR A 32 2.96 -7.78 8.55
CA TYR A 32 3.58 -6.58 9.12
C TYR A 32 2.69 -5.91 10.17
N PRO A 33 3.27 -5.17 11.13
CA PRO A 33 2.46 -4.36 12.05
C PRO A 33 1.62 -3.34 11.29
N ARG A 34 0.36 -3.15 11.72
CA ARG A 34 -0.57 -2.18 11.11
C ARG A 34 0.04 -0.78 10.98
N ASN A 35 0.77 -0.32 12.00
CA ASN A 35 1.42 0.99 11.97
C ASN A 35 2.50 1.06 10.89
N THR A 36 3.30 0.02 10.70
CA THR A 36 4.31 -0.04 9.64
C THR A 36 3.68 0.06 8.25
N VAL A 37 2.59 -0.66 8.01
CA VAL A 37 1.85 -0.59 6.74
C VAL A 37 1.21 0.79 6.55
N SER A 38 0.64 1.36 7.61
CA SER A 38 0.08 2.71 7.58
C SER A 38 1.15 3.75 7.24
N LEU A 39 2.33 3.69 7.86
CA LEU A 39 3.45 4.59 7.57
C LEU A 39 3.94 4.45 6.11
N ALA A 40 4.03 3.23 5.60
CA ALA A 40 4.43 2.97 4.21
C ALA A 40 3.43 3.57 3.19
N ILE A 41 2.13 3.55 3.49
CA ILE A 41 1.08 4.06 2.59
C ILE A 41 0.86 5.57 2.75
N HIS A 42 0.94 6.11 3.97
CA HIS A 42 0.54 7.49 4.27
C HIS A 42 1.70 8.47 4.41
N GLU A 43 2.79 8.09 5.08
CA GLU A 43 3.89 9.01 5.43
C GLU A 43 5.03 9.04 4.41
N ARG A 44 4.93 8.28 3.31
CA ARG A 44 6.00 8.15 2.29
C ARG A 44 7.36 7.80 2.89
N ARG A 45 7.38 7.09 4.01
CA ARG A 45 8.62 6.61 4.61
C ARG A 45 9.21 5.53 3.72
N HIS A 46 10.50 5.63 3.44
CA HIS A 46 11.20 4.65 2.63
C HIS A 46 11.26 3.32 3.38
N MET A 47 10.38 2.38 3.01
CA MET A 47 10.27 1.06 3.61
C MET A 47 10.23 0.00 2.50
N PRO A 48 11.34 -0.21 1.78
CA PRO A 48 11.35 -0.93 0.50
C PRO A 48 10.78 -2.35 0.60
N LYS A 49 11.03 -3.07 1.71
CA LYS A 49 10.48 -4.42 1.93
C LYS A 49 8.96 -4.41 2.14
N VAL A 50 8.44 -3.43 2.86
CA VAL A 50 7.01 -3.29 3.15
C VAL A 50 6.27 -2.81 1.91
N GLU A 51 6.82 -1.83 1.20
CA GLU A 51 6.29 -1.35 -0.08
C GLU A 51 6.21 -2.48 -1.12
N LEU A 52 7.24 -3.31 -1.22
CA LEU A 52 7.24 -4.47 -2.11
C LEU A 52 6.14 -5.48 -1.73
N ALA A 53 5.96 -5.75 -0.44
CA ALA A 53 4.91 -6.64 0.04
C ALA A 53 3.51 -6.07 -0.28
N ILE A 54 3.29 -4.77 -0.04
CA ILE A 54 2.05 -4.07 -0.38
C ILE A 54 1.80 -4.12 -1.89
N ARG A 55 2.83 -3.90 -2.71
CA ARG A 55 2.72 -3.97 -4.17
C ARG A 55 2.29 -5.35 -4.65
N LYS A 56 2.96 -6.39 -4.15
CA LYS A 56 2.61 -7.77 -4.47
C LYS A 56 1.18 -8.12 -4.07
N GLU A 57 0.78 -7.74 -2.86
CA GLU A 57 -0.56 -8.06 -2.33
C GLU A 57 -1.67 -7.27 -3.05
N LEU A 58 -1.45 -5.99 -3.34
CA LEU A 58 -2.43 -5.12 -3.99
C LEU A 58 -2.39 -5.18 -5.53
N GLY A 59 -1.38 -5.82 -6.13
CA GLY A 59 -1.19 -5.91 -7.58
C GLY A 59 -0.72 -4.60 -8.22
N LEU A 60 0.30 -3.96 -7.63
CA LEU A 60 0.86 -2.64 -8.01
C LEU A 60 2.34 -2.68 -8.40
#